data_AF-A0A8S3FVC0-F1
#
_entry.id   AF-A0A8S3FVC0-F1
#
_cell.length_a   1.000
_cell.length_b   1.000
_cell.length_c   1.000
_cell.angle_alpha   90.00
_cell.angle_beta   90.00
_cell.angle_gamma   90.00
#
_symmetry.space_group_name_H-M   'P 1'
#
loop_
_entity.id
_entity.type
_entity.pdbx_description
1 polymer ?
#
loop_
_entity_poly.entity_id
_entity_poly.type
_entity_poly.pdbx_seq_one_letter_code
_entity_poly.pdbx_strand_id
1 'polypeptide(L)' 'CSTDIMPHNIMFATAKTEGFTLMPVYGLNVHSMIKHTTLVLTIRALNKIEKKLLHALHSYDTQKDQPAAPDEP' A
#
# COMPACT_ATOMS: atom_id res chain seq x y z
N CYS A 1 0.50 -13.76 -8.12
CA CYS A 1 -0.96 -13.84 -8.32
C CYS A 1 -1.66 -12.80 -7.46
N SER A 2 -2.43 -11.91 -8.10
CA SER A 2 -3.06 -10.75 -7.47
C SER A 2 -4.16 -11.17 -6.48
N THR A 3 -3.96 -10.87 -5.20
CA THR A 3 -4.91 -11.14 -4.11
C THR A 3 -5.98 -10.05 -3.96
N ASP A 4 -6.11 -9.17 -4.94
CA ASP A 4 -7.02 -8.02 -4.93
C ASP A 4 -8.44 -8.37 -5.44
N ILE A 5 -8.83 -9.66 -5.38
CA ILE A 5 -10.18 -10.12 -5.72
C ILE A 5 -11.09 -9.92 -4.51
N MET A 6 -12.06 -9.01 -4.65
CA MET A 6 -13.06 -8.74 -3.63
C MET A 6 -14.16 -9.82 -3.64
N PRO A 7 -14.57 -10.36 -2.47
CA PRO A 7 -15.67 -11.32 -2.40
C PRO A 7 -17.02 -10.65 -2.70
N HIS A 8 -17.88 -11.36 -3.44
CA HIS A 8 -19.14 -10.82 -3.98
C HIS A 8 -20.08 -10.26 -2.91
N ASN A 9 -20.17 -10.94 -1.75
CA ASN A 9 -21.07 -10.55 -0.66
C ASN A 9 -20.72 -9.17 -0.09
N ILE A 10 -19.43 -8.92 0.17
CA ILE A 10 -18.98 -7.64 0.72
C ILE A 10 -19.17 -6.54 -0.30
N MET A 11 -18.84 -6.80 -1.58
CA MET A 11 -19.04 -5.85 -2.67
C MET A 11 -20.51 -5.42 -2.78
N PHE A 12 -21.45 -6.37 -2.77
CA PHE A 12 -22.87 -6.06 -2.87
C PHE A 12 -23.41 -5.30 -1.65
N ALA A 13 -22.92 -5.64 -0.45
CA ALA A 13 -23.29 -4.94 0.77
C ALA A 13 -22.80 -3.49 0.77
N THR A 14 -21.53 -3.25 0.45
CA THR A 14 -20.95 -1.90 0.46
C THR A 14 -21.39 -1.03 -0.72
N ALA A 15 -21.76 -1.62 -1.86
CA ALA A 15 -22.24 -0.86 -3.02
C ALA A 15 -23.52 -0.05 -2.74
N LYS A 16 -24.28 -0.45 -1.72
CA LYS A 16 -25.55 0.18 -1.33
C LYS A 16 -25.45 1.07 -0.10
N THR A 17 -24.28 1.18 0.53
CA THR A 17 -24.12 1.90 1.79
C THR A 17 -23.21 3.11 1.62
N GLU A 18 -23.77 4.30 1.77
CA GLU A 18 -23.01 5.54 1.81
C GLU A 18 -22.16 5.58 3.09
N GLY A 19 -20.84 5.64 2.95
CA GLY A 19 -19.88 5.66 4.06
C GLY A 19 -18.84 4.55 4.03
N PHE A 20 -19.05 3.49 3.23
CA PHE A 20 -18.07 2.43 3.03
C PHE A 20 -17.45 2.51 1.63
N THR A 21 -16.13 2.64 1.57
CA THR A 21 -15.38 2.57 0.31
C THR A 21 -14.56 1.30 0.27
N LEU A 22 -14.79 0.45 -0.73
CA LEU A 22 -13.90 -0.67 -1.04
C LEU A 22 -12.82 -0.21 -2.02
N MET A 23 -11.57 -0.45 -1.68
CA MET A 23 -10.42 -0.23 -2.57
C MET A 23 -9.51 -1.45 -2.58
N PRO A 24 -8.96 -1.82 -3.73
CA PRO A 24 -7.87 -2.78 -3.82
C PRO A 24 -6.57 -2.17 -3.29
N VAL A 25 -5.61 -3.01 -2.91
CA VAL A 25 -4.37 -2.58 -2.24
C VAL A 25 -3.51 -1.68 -3.11
N TYR A 26 -3.52 -1.90 -4.43
CA TYR A 26 -2.77 -1.08 -5.37
C TYR A 26 -3.37 0.32 -5.57
N GLY A 27 -4.64 0.53 -5.24
CA GLY A 27 -5.32 1.82 -5.30
C GLY A 27 -5.35 2.57 -3.97
N LEU A 28 -4.77 1.99 -2.91
CA LEU A 28 -4.72 2.61 -1.60
C LEU A 28 -3.78 3.82 -1.63
N ASN A 29 -4.33 4.99 -1.31
CA ASN A 29 -3.60 6.24 -1.21
C ASN A 29 -3.85 6.91 0.14
N VAL A 30 -2.93 7.76 0.58
CA VAL A 30 -2.98 8.45 1.88
C VAL A 30 -4.21 9.37 1.99
N HIS A 31 -4.62 10.01 0.89
CA HIS A 31 -5.80 10.87 0.90
C HIS A 31 -7.07 10.10 1.28
N SER A 32 -7.27 8.92 0.71
CA SER A 32 -8.35 8.00 1.05
C SER A 32 -8.23 7.47 2.48
N MET A 33 -7.00 7.29 3.00
CA MET A 33 -6.80 6.89 4.39
C MET A 33 -7.23 7.98 5.37
N ILE A 34 -6.99 9.25 5.05
CA ILE A 34 -7.37 10.40 5.91
C ILE A 34 -8.87 10.68 5.82
N LYS A 35 -9.48 10.45 4.66
CA LYS A 35 -10.92 10.68 4.45
C LYS A 35 -11.82 9.76 5.29
N HIS A 36 -11.36 8.54 5.58
CA HIS A 36 -12.16 7.55 6.33
C HIS A 36 -11.75 7.53 7.80
N THR A 37 -12.73 7.49 8.70
CA THR A 37 -12.48 7.39 10.15
C THR A 37 -11.89 6.03 10.55
N THR A 38 -12.27 4.98 9.82
CA THR A 38 -11.82 3.61 10.09
C THR A 38 -11.28 2.98 8.82
N LEU A 39 -10.22 2.19 8.98
CA LEU A 39 -9.54 1.53 7.88
C LEU A 39 -9.44 0.03 8.19
N VAL A 40 -9.94 -0.80 7.29
CA VAL A 40 -9.92 -2.26 7.41
C VAL A 40 -9.02 -2.85 6.33
N LEU A 41 -8.05 -3.67 6.74
CA LEU A 41 -7.10 -4.34 5.84
C LEU A 41 -7.18 -5.85 6.03
N THR A 42 -7.04 -6.59 4.94
CA THR A 42 -6.80 -8.03 5.02
C THR A 42 -5.34 -8.29 5.39
N ILE A 43 -5.05 -9.42 6.05
CA ILE A 43 -3.67 -9.80 6.39
C ILE A 43 -2.77 -9.89 5.15
N ARG A 44 -3.33 -10.36 4.03
CA ARG A 44 -2.62 -10.41 2.74
C ARG A 44 -2.26 -9.02 2.22
N ALA A 45 -3.17 -8.05 2.35
CA ALA A 45 -2.92 -6.66 1.99
C ALA A 45 -1.81 -6.05 2.86
N LEU A 46 -1.88 -6.27 4.17
CA LEU A 46 -0.89 -5.78 5.13
C LEU A 46 0.53 -6.28 4.80
N ASN A 47 0.69 -7.59 4.57
CA ASN A 47 1.97 -8.19 4.20
C ASN A 47 2.54 -7.62 2.88
N LYS A 48 1.67 -7.25 1.93
CA LYS A 48 2.08 -6.64 0.66
C LYS A 48 2.54 -5.20 0.86
N ILE A 49 1.84 -4.43 1.68
CA ILE A 49 2.20 -3.05 2.01
C ILE A 49 3.52 -3.03 2.79
N GLU A 50 3.65 -3.88 3.81
CA GLU A 50 4.87 -4.00 4.63
C GLU A 50 6.10 -4.28 3.77
N LYS A 51 6.05 -5.28 2.88
CA LYS A 51 7.16 -5.59 1.97
C LYS A 51 7.55 -4.41 1.10
N LYS A 52 6.58 -3.65 0.58
CA LYS A 52 6.86 -2.47 -0.25
C LYS A 52 7.45 -1.32 0.56
N LEU A 53 6.95 -1.07 1.77
CA LEU A 53 7.48 -0.05 2.66
C LEU A 53 8.90 -0.39 3.12
N LEU A 54 9.14 -1.64 3.54
CA LEU A 54 10.45 -2.10 3.98
C LEU A 54 11.47 -2.06 2.85
N HIS A 55 11.07 -2.47 1.63
CA HIS A 55 11.91 -2.35 0.44
C HIS A 55 12.26 -0.89 0.17
N ALA A 56 11.29 0.03 0.23
CA ALA A 56 11.56 1.44 0.04
C ALA A 56 12.56 1.96 1.09
N LEU A 57 12.33 1.69 2.37
CA LEU A 57 13.21 2.10 3.46
C LEU A 57 14.65 1.60 3.28
N HIS A 58 14.86 0.30 3.00
CA HIS A 58 16.19 -0.27 2.82
C HIS A 58 16.87 0.17 1.51
N SER A 59 16.09 0.46 0.46
CA SER A 59 16.62 0.97 -0.81
C SER A 59 17.14 2.42 -0.70
N TYR A 60 16.58 3.23 0.20
CA TYR A 60 17.10 4.57 0.47
C TYR A 60 18.43 4.55 1.23
N ASP A 61 18.64 3.53 2.07
CA ASP A 61 19.87 3.40 2.87
C ASP A 61 21.06 3.04 1.97
N THR A 62 20.86 2.15 0.98
CA THR A 62 21.90 1.75 0.03
C THR A 62 22.33 2.87 -0.92
N GLN A 63 21.47 3.87 -1.18
CA GLN A 63 21.81 5.02 -2.02
C GLN A 63 22.62 6.09 -1.29
N LYS A 64 22.61 6.10 0.05
CA LYS A 64 23.33 7.10 0.86
C LYS A 64 24.79 6.70 1.13
N ASP A 65 25.10 5.41 1.02
CA ASP A 65 26.42 4.82 1.29
C ASP A 65 27.28 4.63 0.03
N GLN A 66 26.90 5.21 -1.11
CA GLN A 66 27.81 5.32 -2.25
C GLN A 66 28.81 6.46 -1.95
N PRO A 67 30.09 6.19 -1.64
CA PRO A 67 31.09 7.25 -1.64
C PRO A 67 31.10 7.87 -3.03
N ALA A 68 31.06 9.21 -3.08
CA ALA A 68 31.31 9.94 -4.31
C ALA A 68 32.55 9.33 -4.98
N ALA A 69 32.39 8.92 -6.23
CA ALA A 69 33.49 8.33 -6.99
C ALA A 69 34.71 9.25 -6.84
N PRO A 70 35.91 8.70 -6.59
CA PRO A 70 37.11 9.52 -6.57
C PRO A 70 37.22 10.21 -7.94
N ASP A 71 37.33 11.53 -7.92
CA ASP A 71 37.64 12.34 -9.09
C ASP A 71 38.93 11.78 -9.71
N GLU A 72 38.79 11.00 -10.79
CA GLU A 72 39.94 10.51 -11.56
C GLU A 72 40.35 11.60 -12.56
N PRO A 73 41.66 11.92 -12.67
CA PRO A 73 42.19 13.20 -13.17
C PRO A 73 42.02 13.48 -14.67
#